data_AF-A0A842UFI3-F1
#
_entry.id   AF-A0A842UFI3-F1
#
_cell.length_a   1.000
_cell.length_b   1.000
_cell.length_c   1.000
_cell.angle_alpha   90.00
_cell.angle_beta   90.00
_cell.angle_gamma   90.00
#
_symmetry.space_group_name_H-M   'P 1'
#
loop_
_entity.id
_entity.type
_entity.pdbx_description
1 polymer ?
#
loop_
_entity_poly.entity_id
_entity_poly.type
_entity_poly.pdbx_seq_one_letter_code
_entity_poly.pdbx_strand_id
1 'polypeptide(L)' 'MGESLLAEELVYAGLFFFSLALTYVSVPWFIKKLREARITGADMNKEDNPKIPEMGGLAVLVGFIC' A
#
# COMPACT_ATOMS: atom_id res chain seq x y z
N MET A 1 -33.14 6.40 -13.45
CA MET A 1 -31.86 6.98 -13.91
C MET A 1 -31.04 7.57 -12.76
N GLY A 2 -31.64 8.25 -11.77
CA GLY A 2 -30.91 8.74 -10.58
C GLY A 2 -30.48 7.65 -9.59
N GLU A 3 -31.31 6.63 -9.36
CA GLU A 3 -30.99 5.54 -8.42
C GLU A 3 -29.85 4.63 -8.89
N SER A 4 -29.72 4.42 -10.21
CA SER A 4 -28.62 3.67 -10.80
C SER A 4 -27.27 4.39 -10.66
N LEU A 5 -27.27 5.73 -10.73
CA LEU A 5 -26.06 6.52 -10.57
C LEU A 5 -25.52 6.46 -9.13
N LEU A 6 -26.40 6.54 -8.12
CA LEU A 6 -25.98 6.42 -6.72
C LEU A 6 -25.38 5.05 -6.41
N ALA A 7 -25.90 3.98 -7.02
CA ALA A 7 -25.34 2.65 -6.85
C ALA A 7 -23.91 2.55 -7.41
N GLU A 8 -23.64 3.16 -8.57
CA GLU A 8 -22.30 3.19 -9.17
C GLU A 8 -21.29 3.94 -8.29
N GLU A 9 -21.65 5.12 -7.79
CA GLU A 9 -20.81 5.90 -6.88
C GLU A 9 -20.46 5.12 -5.60
N LEU A 10 -21.42 4.40 -5.03
CA LEU A 10 -21.19 3.56 -3.85
C LEU A 10 -20.26 2.38 -4.14
N VAL A 11 -20.35 1.78 -5.34
CA VAL A 11 -19.45 0.71 -5.77
C VAL A 11 -18.02 1.26 -5.92
N TYR A 12 -17.82 2.40 -6.58
CA TYR A 12 -16.49 2.99 -6.73
C TYR A 12 -15.90 3.43 -5.38
N ALA A 13 -16.71 4.02 -4.51
CA ALA A 13 -16.27 4.35 -3.16
C ALA A 13 -15.87 3.08 -2.38
N GLY A 14 -16.67 2.01 -2.50
CA GLY A 14 -16.36 0.71 -1.90
C GLY A 14 -15.02 0.14 -2.38
N LEU A 15 -14.77 0.13 -3.69
CA LEU A 15 -13.52 -0.32 -4.28
C LEU A 15 -12.32 0.53 -3.81
N PHE A 16 -12.50 1.85 -3.75
CA PHE A 16 -11.47 2.75 -3.24
C PHE A 16 -11.07 2.42 -1.80
N PHE A 17 -12.04 2.33 -0.89
CA PHE A 17 -11.76 2.02 0.51
C PHE A 17 -11.23 0.60 0.71
N PHE A 18 -11.68 -0.35 -0.11
CA PHE A 18 -11.18 -1.72 -0.10
C PHE A 18 -9.70 -1.79 -0.52
N SER A 19 -9.34 -1.15 -1.64
CA SER A 19 -7.97 -1.03 -2.13
C SER A 19 -7.05 -0.33 -1.13
N LEU A 20 -7.54 0.76 -0.51
CA LEU A 20 -6.83 1.48 0.54
C LEU A 20 -6.58 0.60 1.77
N ALA A 21 -7.60 -0.13 2.23
CA ALA A 21 -7.49 -1.03 3.37
C ALA A 21 -6.50 -2.17 3.10
N LEU A 22 -6.55 -2.78 1.92
CA LEU A 22 -5.61 -3.81 1.50
C LEU A 22 -4.18 -3.29 1.48
N THR A 23 -3.95 -2.12 0.88
CA THR A 23 -2.63 -1.48 0.86
C THR A 23 -2.13 -1.22 2.28
N TYR A 24 -2.98 -0.61 3.13
CA TYR A 24 -2.63 -0.25 4.50
C TYR A 24 -2.22 -1.45 5.35
N VAL A 25 -2.93 -2.58 5.22
CA VAL A 25 -2.63 -3.83 5.94
C VAL A 25 -1.41 -4.55 5.33
N SER A 26 -1.21 -4.47 4.01
CA SER A 26 -0.12 -5.16 3.32
C SER A 26 1.25 -4.51 3.57
N VAL A 27 1.31 -3.18 3.68
CA VAL A 27 2.56 -2.43 3.93
C VAL A 27 3.36 -2.93 5.14
N PRO A 28 2.80 -3.04 6.38
CA PRO A 28 3.57 -3.51 7.53
C PRO A 28 4.05 -4.96 7.37
N TRP A 29 3.28 -5.82 6.71
CA TRP A 29 3.68 -7.18 6.39
C TRP A 29 4.88 -7.20 5.42
N PHE A 30 4.84 -6.38 4.36
CA PHE A 30 5.94 -6.21 3.41
C PHE A 30 7.20 -5.64 4.07
N ILE A 31 7.07 -4.61 4.91
CA ILE A 31 8.19 -4.02 5.65
C ILE A 31 8.93 -5.12 6.44
N LYS A 32 8.18 -6.00 7.11
CA LYS A 32 8.76 -7.10 7.89
C LYS A 32 9.51 -8.09 7.00
N LYS A 33 8.90 -8.49 5.86
CA LYS A 33 9.54 -9.43 4.91
C LYS A 33 10.76 -8.86 4.20
N LEU A 34 10.73 -7.60 3.79
CA LEU A 34 11.88 -6.95 3.16
C LEU A 34 13.04 -6.82 4.15
N ARG A 35 12.75 -6.53 5.43
CA ARG A 35 13.77 -6.51 6.49
C ARG A 35 14.38 -7.90 6.73
N GLU A 36 13.56 -8.94 6.78
CA GLU A 36 14.02 -10.34 6.91
C GLU A 36 14.87 -10.78 5.70
N ALA A 37 14.50 -10.35 4.49
CA ALA A 37 15.22 -10.63 3.25
C ALA A 37 16.46 -9.74 3.03
N ARG A 38 16.76 -8.80 3.95
CA ARG A 38 17.84 -7.80 3.83
C ARG A 38 17.71 -6.89 2.59
N ILE A 39 16.50 -6.71 2.08
CA ILE A 39 16.17 -5.78 0.99
C ILE A 39 15.88 -4.41 1.62
N THR A 40 16.94 -3.75 2.08
CA THR A 40 16.87 -2.45 2.77
C THR A 40 18.00 -1.54 2.32
N GLY A 41 17.71 -0.25 2.15
CA GLY A 41 18.65 0.81 1.80
C GLY A 41 18.84 1.80 2.95
N ALA A 42 19.97 2.50 2.97
CA ALA A 42 20.22 3.55 3.94
C ALA A 42 19.43 4.82 3.55
N ASP A 43 18.70 5.38 4.50
CA ASP A 43 18.06 6.68 4.34
C ASP A 43 19.12 7.79 4.45
N MET A 44 19.69 8.18 3.31
CA MET A 44 20.79 9.15 3.21
C MET A 44 20.43 10.56 3.69
N ASN A 45 19.15 10.82 3.97
CA ASN A 45 18.66 12.14 4.39
C ASN A 45 18.51 12.26 5.91
N LYS A 46 18.92 11.24 6.69
CA LYS A 46 18.88 11.24 8.15
C LYS A 46 20.28 10.98 8.71
N GLU A 47 20.65 11.68 9.79
CA GLU A 47 21.99 11.62 10.40
C GLU A 47 22.45 10.18 10.70
N ASP A 48 21.55 9.36 11.23
CA ASP A 48 21.83 7.96 11.60
C ASP A 48 21.80 6.97 10.42
N ASN A 49 21.48 7.45 9.21
CA ASN A 49 21.34 6.63 8.00
C ASN A 49 20.57 5.31 8.23
N PRO A 50 19.35 5.35 8.81
CA PRO A 50 18.64 4.15 9.19
C PRO A 50 18.33 3.28 7.96
N LYS A 51 18.41 1.96 8.13
CA LYS A 51 18.06 1.00 7.08
C LYS A 51 16.55 0.86 6.95
N ILE A 52 16.02 1.33 5.81
CA ILE A 52 14.59 1.28 5.45
C ILE A 52 14.35 0.31 4.29
N PRO A 53 13.19 -0.36 4.21
CA PRO A 53 12.85 -1.20 3.06
C PRO A 53 12.76 -0.40 1.75
N GLU A 54 13.31 -0.94 0.64
CA GLU A 54 13.37 -0.22 -0.65
C GLU A 54 12.12 -0.41 -1.52
N MET A 55 11.53 -1.62 -1.52
CA MET A 55 10.47 -1.99 -2.47
C MET A 55 9.05 -1.70 -1.98
N GLY A 56 8.78 -0.45 -1.59
CA GLY A 56 7.44 -0.04 -1.11
C GLY A 56 6.33 -0.14 -2.17
N GLY A 57 6.66 0.07 -3.45
CA GLY A 57 5.69 0.02 -4.55
C GLY A 57 4.99 -1.33 -4.73
N LEU A 58 5.65 -2.44 -4.36
CA LEU A 58 5.03 -3.78 -4.40
C LEU A 58 3.84 -3.89 -3.46
N ALA A 59 3.89 -3.24 -2.30
CA ALA A 59 2.77 -3.22 -1.35
C ALA A 59 1.57 -2.43 -1.90
N VAL A 60 1.81 -1.40 -2.73
CA VAL A 60 0.77 -0.62 -3.39
C VAL A 60 0.13 -1.40 -4.54
N LEU A 61 0.92 -2.16 -5.31
CA LEU A 61 0.41 -3.00 -6.40
C LEU A 61 -0.60 -4.04 -5.90
N VAL A 62 -0.39 -4.59 -4.69
CA VAL A 62 -1.33 -5.53 -4.08
C VAL A 62 -2.71 -4.90 -3.88
N GLY A 63 -2.78 -3.66 -3.39
CA GLY A 63 -4.07 -2.98 -3.23
C GLY A 63 -4.65 -2.50 -4.56
N PHE A 64 -3.83 -2.17 -5.56
CA PHE A 64 -4.30 -1.63 -6.83
C PHE A 64 -4.90 -2.68 -7.77
N ILE A 65 -4.40 -3.92 -7.73
CA ILE A 65 -4.86 -5.01 -8.61
C ILE A 65 -6.13 -5.70 -8.07
N CYS A 66 -6.40 -5.60 -6.77
CA CYS A 66 -7.53 -6.23 -6.08
C CYS A 66 -8.75 -5.31 -5.98
#